data_AF-L9ZA00-F1
#
_entry.id   AF-L9ZA00-F1
#
_cell.length_a   1.000
_cell.length_b   1.000
_cell.length_c   1.000
_cell.angle_alpha   90.00
_cell.angle_beta   90.00
_cell.angle_gamma   90.00
#
_symmetry.space_group_name_H-M   'P 1'
#
loop_
_entity.id
_entity.type
_entity.pdbx_description
1 polymer ?
#
loop_
_entity_poly.entity_id
_entity_poly.type
_entity_poly.pdbx_seq_one_letter_code
_entity_poly.pdbx_strand_id
1 'polypeptide(L)'
;MSSSPPDTETYEVTLSRDERWVVHHVLATRLDEALDADERPPEWVLEAIDTLETDGDTDRLTATQADRIYDALAVYVDREETPDRDVDHGTAALDQLEDGRNAQA
;
A
#
# COMPACT_ATOMS: atom_id res chain seq x y z
N MET A 1 -32.53 -0.95 -14.22
CA MET A 1 -32.17 -1.52 -12.91
C MET A 1 -30.71 -1.16 -12.68
N SER A 2 -30.45 -0.02 -12.05
CA SER A 2 -29.08 0.38 -11.67
C SER A 2 -28.88 -0.04 -10.22
N SER A 3 -28.22 -1.17 -10.03
CA SER A 3 -27.64 -1.50 -8.73
C SER A 3 -26.35 -0.72 -8.65
N SER A 4 -26.33 0.38 -7.88
CA SER A 4 -25.06 0.97 -7.50
C SER A 4 -24.24 -0.11 -6.78
N PRO A 5 -22.97 -0.33 -7.13
CA PRO A 5 -22.12 -1.23 -6.36
C PRO A 5 -22.12 -0.73 -4.90
N PRO A 6 -22.03 -1.65 -3.91
CA PRO A 6 -21.87 -1.23 -2.53
C PRO A 6 -20.68 -0.28 -2.47
N ASP A 7 -20.86 0.89 -1.86
CA ASP A 7 -19.75 1.80 -1.58
C ASP A 7 -18.75 1.03 -0.73
N THR A 8 -17.70 0.49 -1.38
CA THR A 8 -16.60 -0.13 -0.65
C THR A 8 -16.04 0.95 0.24
N GLU A 9 -16.09 0.75 1.55
CA GLU A 9 -15.63 1.71 2.52
C GLU A 9 -14.14 2.00 2.25
N THR A 10 -13.86 3.23 1.85
CA THR A 10 -12.51 3.72 1.58
C THR A 10 -12.14 4.74 2.63
N TYR A 11 -10.89 4.70 3.08
CA TYR A 11 -10.33 5.70 3.97
C TYR A 11 -9.15 6.40 3.35
N GLU A 12 -8.89 7.58 3.90
CA GLU A 12 -7.88 8.51 3.45
C GLU A 12 -6.59 8.27 4.23
N VAL A 13 -5.50 8.05 3.48
CA VAL A 13 -4.15 7.93 4.03
C VAL A 13 -3.29 9.00 3.37
N THR A 14 -2.68 9.85 4.19
CA THR A 14 -1.78 10.89 3.70
C THR A 14 -0.34 10.42 3.92
N LEU A 15 0.30 9.99 2.83
CA LEU A 15 1.70 9.60 2.82
C LEU A 15 2.56 10.74 2.29
N SER A 16 3.71 10.97 2.92
CA SER A 16 4.75 11.81 2.33
C SER A 16 5.27 11.18 1.03
N ARG A 17 5.98 11.97 0.23
CA ARG A 17 6.56 11.47 -1.02
C ARG A 17 7.54 10.30 -0.79
N ASP A 18 8.33 10.38 0.27
CA ASP A 18 9.31 9.33 0.61
C ASP A 18 8.60 8.07 1.13
N GLU A 19 7.57 8.23 1.98
CA GLU A 19 6.71 7.12 2.42
C GLU A 19 6.03 6.43 1.23
N ARG A 20 5.38 7.21 0.35
CA ARG A 20 4.73 6.68 -0.85
C ARG A 20 5.71 5.95 -1.75
N TRP A 21 6.94 6.45 -1.87
CA TRP A 21 7.98 5.78 -2.65
C TRP A 21 8.33 4.41 -2.08
N VAL A 22 8.48 4.27 -0.75
CA VAL A 22 8.76 2.96 -0.13
C VAL A 22 7.59 2.00 -0.32
N VAL A 23 6.35 2.45 -0.13
CA VAL A 23 5.16 1.62 -0.38
C VAL A 23 5.11 1.15 -1.83
N HIS A 24 5.33 2.07 -2.78
CA HIS A 24 5.37 1.75 -4.20
C HIS A 24 6.48 0.74 -4.51
N HIS A 25 7.68 0.94 -3.94
CA HIS A 25 8.80 0.02 -4.10
C HIS A 25 8.44 -1.41 -3.65
N VAL A 26 7.81 -1.58 -2.48
CA VAL A 26 7.37 -2.89 -1.98
C VAL A 26 6.38 -3.56 -2.94
N LEU A 27 5.42 -2.80 -3.46
CA LEU A 27 4.43 -3.32 -4.41
C LEU A 27 5.07 -3.69 -5.75
N ALA A 28 5.98 -2.86 -6.25
CA ALA A 28 6.73 -3.12 -7.48
C ALA A 28 7.62 -4.36 -7.35
N THR A 29 8.33 -4.53 -6.23
CA THR A 29 9.11 -5.76 -5.97
C THR A 29 8.21 -6.99 -5.96
N ARG A 30 7.02 -6.93 -5.35
CA ARG A 30 6.08 -8.06 -5.36
C ARG A 30 5.55 -8.38 -6.75
N LEU A 31 5.34 -7.36 -7.58
CA LEU A 31 4.99 -7.51 -8.98
C LEU A 31 6.12 -8.21 -9.74
N ASP A 32 7.35 -7.73 -9.59
CA ASP A 32 8.54 -8.30 -10.24
C ASP A 32 8.80 -9.74 -9.80
N GLU A 33 8.69 -10.05 -8.51
CA GLU A 33 8.83 -11.42 -7.97
C GLU A 33 7.83 -12.40 -8.61
N ALA A 34 6.58 -11.98 -8.83
CA ALA A 34 5.59 -12.82 -9.49
C ALA A 34 5.94 -13.04 -10.98
N LEU A 35 6.42 -12.00 -11.66
CA LEU A 35 6.84 -12.10 -13.06
C LEU A 35 8.08 -12.98 -13.23
N ASP A 36 9.06 -12.86 -12.33
CA ASP A 36 10.27 -13.69 -12.32
C ASP A 36 9.96 -15.17 -12.06
N ALA A 37 8.88 -15.45 -11.33
CA ALA A 37 8.37 -16.79 -11.08
C ALA A 37 7.50 -17.36 -12.23
N ASP A 38 7.31 -16.63 -13.34
CA ASP A 38 6.35 -16.94 -14.42
C ASP A 38 4.90 -17.08 -13.90
N GLU A 39 4.58 -16.37 -12.81
CA GLU A 39 3.27 -16.32 -12.19
C GLU A 39 2.51 -15.05 -12.59
N ARG A 40 1.18 -15.09 -12.43
CA ARG A 40 0.37 -13.88 -12.59
C ARG A 40 0.46 -13.03 -11.32
N PRO A 41 0.79 -11.73 -11.43
CA PRO A 41 0.79 -10.83 -10.28
C PRO A 41 -0.60 -10.80 -9.63
N PRO A 42 -0.68 -10.69 -8.30
CA PRO A 42 -1.96 -10.54 -7.62
C PRO A 42 -2.65 -9.23 -8.08
N GLU A 43 -3.93 -9.31 -8.44
CA GLU A 43 -4.68 -8.14 -8.96
C GLU A 43 -4.65 -6.95 -8.01
N TRP A 44 -4.68 -7.21 -6.70
CA TRP A 44 -4.64 -6.15 -5.67
C TRP A 44 -3.36 -5.34 -5.67
N VAL A 45 -2.23 -5.91 -6.13
CA VAL A 45 -0.95 -5.19 -6.23
C VAL A 45 -1.06 -4.12 -7.30
N LEU A 46 -1.65 -4.46 -8.45
CA LEU A 46 -1.87 -3.51 -9.54
C LEU A 46 -2.86 -2.42 -9.14
N GLU A 47 -3.96 -2.77 -8.48
CA GLU A 47 -4.93 -1.81 -7.96
C GLU A 47 -4.32 -0.86 -6.91
N ALA A 48 -3.45 -1.37 -6.04
CA ALA A 48 -2.74 -0.56 -5.05
C ALA A 48 -1.74 0.41 -5.71
N ILE A 49 -0.97 -0.05 -6.71
CA ILE A 49 -0.06 0.81 -7.48
C ILE A 49 -0.84 1.93 -8.18
N ASP A 50 -1.93 1.60 -8.88
CA ASP A 50 -2.79 2.59 -9.56
C ASP A 50 -3.35 3.63 -8.58
N THR A 51 -3.70 3.19 -7.37
CA THR A 51 -4.18 4.10 -6.32
C THR A 51 -3.08 5.07 -5.86
N LEU A 52 -1.85 4.59 -5.64
CA LEU A 52 -0.71 5.43 -5.21
C LEU A 52 -0.17 6.36 -6.31
N GLU A 53 -0.35 5.97 -7.57
CA GLU A 53 0.05 6.76 -8.74
C GLU A 53 -1.01 7.79 -9.15
N THR A 54 -2.22 7.71 -8.59
CA THR A 54 -3.26 8.71 -8.80
C THR A 54 -2.81 10.04 -8.17
N ASP A 55 -2.72 11.09 -8.99
CA ASP A 55 -2.29 12.42 -8.55
C ASP A 55 -3.17 12.94 -7.38
N GLY A 56 -2.57 13.06 -6.20
CA GLY A 56 -3.20 13.55 -4.98
C GLY A 56 -2.25 13.55 -3.78
N ASP A 57 -2.51 14.43 -2.82
CA ASP A 57 -1.80 14.46 -1.53
C ASP A 57 -2.30 13.34 -0.59
N THR A 58 -3.46 12.75 -0.88
CA THR A 58 -4.12 11.75 -0.05
C THR A 58 -4.57 10.58 -0.90
N ASP A 59 -4.14 9.38 -0.49
CA ASP A 59 -4.47 8.12 -1.14
C ASP A 59 -5.78 7.57 -0.54
N ARG A 60 -6.72 7.13 -1.40
CA ARG A 60 -8.02 6.60 -0.98
C ARG A 60 -8.01 5.08 -1.08
N LEU A 61 -7.69 4.43 0.04
CA LEU A 61 -7.52 2.98 0.11
C LEU A 61 -8.78 2.32 0.68
N THR A 62 -9.14 1.16 0.15
CA THR A 62 -10.08 0.26 0.83
C THR A 62 -9.40 -0.38 2.03
N ALA A 63 -10.18 -0.84 3.02
CA ALA A 63 -9.63 -1.55 4.17
C ALA A 63 -8.77 -2.77 3.80
N THR A 64 -9.21 -3.53 2.80
CA THR A 64 -8.45 -4.69 2.32
C THR A 64 -7.15 -4.28 1.61
N GLN A 65 -7.14 -3.17 0.86
CA GLN A 65 -5.89 -2.70 0.25
C GLN A 65 -4.89 -2.26 1.31
N ALA A 66 -5.32 -1.46 2.26
CA ALA A 66 -4.42 -0.96 3.29
C ALA A 66 -3.98 -2.04 4.30
N ASP A 67 -4.81 -3.03 4.64
CA ASP A 67 -4.36 -4.22 5.40
C ASP A 67 -3.27 -4.99 4.63
N ARG A 68 -3.46 -5.21 3.31
CA ARG A 68 -2.47 -5.92 2.48
C ARG A 68 -1.17 -5.13 2.29
N ILE A 69 -1.27 -3.81 2.14
CA ILE A 69 -0.12 -2.92 2.07
C ILE A 69 0.62 -2.95 3.40
N TYR A 70 -0.10 -2.84 4.52
CA TYR A 70 0.47 -2.91 5.86
C TYR A 70 1.25 -4.20 6.06
N ASP A 71 0.63 -5.35 5.78
CA ASP A 71 1.28 -6.67 5.92
C ASP A 71 2.56 -6.78 5.06
N ALA A 72 2.48 -6.34 3.80
CA ALA A 72 3.62 -6.39 2.89
C ALA A 72 4.76 -5.45 3.33
N LEU A 73 4.41 -4.25 3.79
CA LEU A 73 5.36 -3.25 4.25
C LEU A 73 6.00 -3.64 5.58
N ALA A 74 5.24 -4.21 6.52
CA ALA A 74 5.75 -4.72 7.78
C ALA A 74 6.79 -5.83 7.55
N VAL A 75 6.52 -6.75 6.62
CA VAL A 75 7.49 -7.78 6.23
C VAL A 75 8.73 -7.16 5.60
N TYR A 76 8.60 -6.10 4.80
CA TYR A 76 9.75 -5.44 4.19
C TYR A 76 10.62 -4.72 5.23
N VAL A 77 10.01 -3.93 6.12
CA VAL A 77 10.72 -3.16 7.16
C VAL A 77 11.47 -4.07 8.14
N ASP A 78 10.94 -5.26 8.45
CA ASP A 78 11.57 -6.22 9.38
C ASP A 78 12.76 -7.01 8.76
N ARG A 79 12.99 -6.91 7.44
CA ARG A 79 14.13 -7.59 6.80
C ARG A 79 15.45 -6.90 7.16
N GLU A 80 16.43 -7.70 7.58
CA GLU A 80 17.79 -7.22 7.89
C GLU A 80 18.49 -6.53 6.70
N GLU A 81 18.06 -6.84 5.48
CA GLU A 81 18.64 -6.32 4.24
C GLU A 81 18.03 -4.99 3.81
N THR A 82 16.96 -4.55 4.48
CA THR A 82 16.26 -3.31 4.14
C THR A 82 17.11 -2.09 4.50
N PRO A 83 17.34 -1.15 3.58
CA PRO A 83 18.12 0.05 3.87
C PRO A 83 17.52 0.87 5.01
N ASP A 84 18.35 1.41 5.91
CA ASP A 84 17.91 2.22 7.07
C ASP A 84 16.93 3.35 6.68
N ARG A 85 17.17 4.01 5.53
CA ARG A 85 16.28 5.06 5.04
C ARG A 85 14.88 4.52 4.73
N ASP A 86 14.80 3.33 4.17
CA ASP A 86 13.53 2.72 3.80
C ASP A 86 12.84 2.13 5.04
N VAL A 87 13.60 1.72 6.07
CA VAL A 87 13.08 1.37 7.40
C VAL A 87 12.40 2.58 8.05
N ASP A 88 13.05 3.74 8.07
CA ASP A 88 12.50 4.97 8.69
C ASP A 88 11.20 5.40 8.00
N HIS A 89 11.20 5.50 6.66
CA HIS A 89 10.03 5.91 5.89
C HIS A 89 8.94 4.84 5.85
N GLY A 90 9.33 3.56 5.81
CA GLY A 90 8.39 2.43 5.86
C GLY A 90 7.70 2.32 7.21
N THR A 91 8.41 2.55 8.32
CA THR A 91 7.82 2.59 9.66
C THR A 91 6.83 3.75 9.78
N ALA A 92 7.19 4.95 9.32
CA ALA A 92 6.27 6.08 9.29
C ALA A 92 5.01 5.78 8.45
N ALA A 93 5.16 5.13 7.29
CA ALA A 93 4.02 4.73 6.47
C ALA A 93 3.12 3.68 7.16
N LEU A 94 3.67 2.75 7.95
CA LEU A 94 2.88 1.82 8.77
C LEU A 94 2.03 2.58 9.80
N ASP A 95 2.62 3.57 10.49
CA ASP A 95 1.88 4.42 11.45
C ASP A 95 0.72 5.14 10.75
N GLN A 96 0.95 5.71 9.56
CA GLN A 96 -0.10 6.39 8.78
C GLN A 96 -1.24 5.44 8.35
N LEU A 97 -0.92 4.20 8.00
CA LEU A 97 -1.91 3.17 7.64
C LEU A 97 -2.74 2.75 8.87
N GLU A 98 -2.11 2.62 10.04
CA GLU A 98 -2.82 2.34 11.30
C GLU A 98 -3.72 3.50 11.74
N ASP A 99 -3.22 4.73 11.65
CA ASP A 99 -3.98 5.93 12.00
C ASP A 99 -5.19 6.13 11.06
N GLY A 100 -5.00 5.93 9.75
CA GLY A 100 -6.10 5.99 8.77
C GLY A 100 -7.20 4.97 9.07
N ARG A 101 -6.83 3.77 9.55
CA ARG A 101 -7.78 2.73 9.99
C ARG A 101 -8.51 3.14 11.27
N ASN A 102 -7.78 3.64 12.28
CA ASN A 102 -8.34 3.98 13.58
C ASN A 102 -9.25 5.22 13.54
N ALA A 103 -9.00 6.15 12.63
CA ALA A 103 -9.80 7.37 12.47
C ALA A 103 -11.23 7.11 11.96
N GLN A 104 -11.51 5.92 11.42
CA GLN A 104 -12.80 5.53 10.83
C GLN A 104 -13.56 4.50 11.69
N ALA A 105 -12.97 4.02 12.79
CA ALA A 105 -13.56 3.06 13.73
C ALA A 105 -14.41 3.73 14.82
#